data_AF-F2IAY3-F1
#
_entry.id   AF-F2IAY3-F1
#
_cell.length_a   1.000
_cell.length_b   1.000
_cell.length_c   1.000
_cell.angle_alpha   90.00
_cell.angle_beta   90.00
_cell.angle_gamma   90.00
#
_symmetry.space_group_name_H-M   'P 1'
#
loop_
_entity.id
_entity.type
_entity.pdbx_description
1 polymer ?
#
loop_
_entity_poly.entity_id
_entity_poly.type
_entity_poly.pdbx_seq_one_letter_code
_entity_poly.pdbx_strand_id
1 'polypeptide(L)'
;MKTKILPANPDMGWVRFALSVILFLSVSFAFAQPGKSGPATITALNTVVNCYSPVTNNVASGSLSVIINNAGGNNCNLECGDLVMIYQAQGAEINAVNSDAYGTINAYNNSGLYEFNYVVSLAGTTVTVQNPWTNNYTAAGRVQLIKVPSYTTLTVNAGASIVPLLWQDVAGGRKGGVVAIHSFGTVTVNGMIQATSFGFRPGATEQNTSAAGGGIVTAFVSTNSSDGAEKGESIAGFGPEYTTGAYNRGAPANGGGGGNGHNAGGGGGSNGNSGIAWNGQGSMCTACPGTAAWLLDPYVIANGNVLTTSSGGGRGGYSYGSSNQNALAVAPSNTNWGGDNRDPNGGWGGRPLTIAPQTRIFFGGGGGAGDSNNGSNAPGGSGGGIVYIIAPNIAGSGSIRSQGGAAINQIANNNGSANDAPAGGGGGGTVIIKGTVANSLLLDAVGGKGGDQGPLGTESEGPGGGGGGGFIAITAGAPTQNIAGGQSGMTLSSSLTEFVENGATNGGGWTNNNCSKYIHKLYCP
;
A
#
# COMPACT_ATOMS: atom_id res chain seq x y z
N MET A 1 -45.46 6.07 -77.30
CA MET A 1 -44.55 5.95 -76.14
C MET A 1 -44.17 4.50 -75.97
N LYS A 2 -42.90 4.14 -76.19
CA LYS A 2 -42.36 2.81 -75.85
C LYS A 2 -41.30 3.02 -74.76
N THR A 3 -41.65 2.65 -73.54
CA THR A 3 -40.75 2.63 -72.38
C THR A 3 -39.72 1.53 -72.55
N LYS A 4 -38.45 1.92 -72.59
CA LYS A 4 -37.30 1.02 -72.69
C LYS A 4 -37.00 0.50 -71.28
N ILE A 5 -37.40 -0.73 -70.99
CA ILE A 5 -37.07 -1.41 -69.73
C ILE A 5 -35.59 -1.81 -69.82
N LEU A 6 -34.74 -1.22 -68.96
CA LEU A 6 -33.35 -1.64 -68.82
C LEU A 6 -33.30 -2.99 -68.09
N PRO A 7 -32.46 -3.93 -68.54
CA PRO A 7 -32.34 -5.24 -67.89
C PRO A 7 -31.77 -5.07 -66.47
N ALA A 8 -32.40 -5.75 -65.50
CA ALA A 8 -31.89 -5.85 -64.15
C ALA A 8 -30.53 -6.56 -64.19
N ASN A 9 -29.48 -5.88 -63.73
CA ASN A 9 -28.11 -6.36 -63.77
C ASN A 9 -27.97 -7.57 -62.81
N PRO A 10 -27.74 -8.80 -63.29
CA PRO A 10 -27.77 -10.01 -62.46
C PRO A 10 -26.61 -10.11 -61.45
N ASP A 11 -25.60 -9.25 -61.55
CA ASP A 11 -24.35 -9.33 -60.77
C ASP A 11 -24.38 -8.59 -59.42
N MET A 12 -25.43 -7.81 -59.12
CA MET A 12 -25.51 -7.09 -57.84
C MET A 12 -25.83 -7.98 -56.63
N GLY A 13 -26.42 -9.17 -56.85
CA GLY A 13 -26.73 -10.12 -55.77
C GLY A 13 -25.48 -10.75 -55.16
N TRP A 14 -24.54 -11.15 -56.01
CA TRP A 14 -23.26 -11.75 -55.59
C TRP A 14 -22.33 -10.74 -54.94
N VAL A 15 -22.29 -9.50 -55.45
CA VAL A 15 -21.53 -8.41 -54.81
C VAL A 15 -22.09 -8.05 -53.45
N ARG A 16 -23.42 -7.98 -53.28
CA ARG A 16 -24.06 -7.73 -51.97
C ARG A 16 -23.87 -8.89 -51.00
N PHE A 17 -23.94 -10.13 -51.47
CA PHE A 17 -23.69 -11.30 -50.65
C PHE A 17 -22.22 -11.37 -50.21
N ALA A 18 -21.28 -11.15 -51.14
CA ALA A 18 -19.85 -11.08 -50.83
C ALA A 18 -19.51 -9.90 -49.89
N LEU A 19 -20.08 -8.70 -50.10
CA LEU A 19 -19.93 -7.58 -49.17
C LEU A 19 -20.53 -7.91 -47.81
N SER A 20 -21.70 -8.55 -47.75
CA SER A 20 -22.35 -8.92 -46.50
C SER A 20 -21.57 -10.01 -45.76
N VAL A 21 -20.97 -10.96 -46.48
CA VAL A 21 -20.10 -12.01 -45.95
C VAL A 21 -18.78 -11.42 -45.46
N ILE A 22 -18.14 -10.49 -46.20
CA ILE A 22 -16.93 -9.77 -45.76
C ILE A 22 -17.24 -8.86 -44.56
N LEU A 23 -18.39 -8.19 -44.55
CA LEU A 23 -18.84 -7.39 -43.41
C LEU A 23 -19.14 -8.30 -42.22
N PHE A 24 -19.81 -9.45 -42.38
CA PHE A 24 -20.06 -10.45 -41.33
C PHE A 24 -18.79 -11.13 -40.81
N LEU A 25 -17.82 -11.44 -41.68
CA LEU A 25 -16.52 -12.00 -41.30
C LEU A 25 -15.62 -10.95 -40.64
N SER A 26 -15.86 -9.66 -40.86
CA SER A 26 -15.16 -8.57 -40.18
C SER A 26 -15.69 -8.26 -38.76
N VAL A 27 -16.82 -8.83 -38.33
CA VAL A 27 -17.44 -8.52 -37.01
C VAL A 27 -17.01 -9.46 -35.88
N SER A 28 -16.17 -10.47 -36.13
CA SER A 28 -15.97 -11.56 -35.14
C SER A 28 -14.53 -11.77 -34.66
N PHE A 29 -13.60 -10.87 -35.01
CA PHE A 29 -12.26 -10.89 -34.43
C PHE A 29 -12.08 -9.71 -33.49
N ALA A 30 -12.25 -9.97 -32.19
CA ALA A 30 -11.76 -9.09 -31.14
C ALA A 30 -10.23 -9.18 -31.12
N PHE A 31 -9.56 -8.45 -32.00
CA PHE A 31 -8.11 -8.28 -31.91
C PHE A 31 -7.78 -7.33 -30.76
N ALA A 32 -6.71 -7.63 -30.04
CA ALA A 32 -6.04 -6.65 -29.20
C ALA A 32 -5.80 -5.37 -30.02
N GLN A 33 -6.09 -4.20 -29.44
CA GLN A 33 -5.83 -2.92 -30.07
C GLN A 33 -4.71 -2.16 -29.33
N PRO A 34 -3.43 -2.58 -29.47
CA PRO A 34 -2.30 -1.77 -28.99
C PRO A 34 -2.39 -0.35 -29.54
N GLY A 35 -2.29 0.65 -28.66
CA GLY A 35 -2.38 2.05 -29.07
C GLY A 35 -3.80 2.59 -29.28
N LYS A 36 -4.86 1.84 -28.92
CA LYS A 36 -6.28 2.28 -29.02
C LYS A 36 -6.53 3.67 -28.43
N SER A 37 -5.82 4.04 -27.37
CA SER A 37 -5.95 5.34 -26.70
C SER A 37 -5.24 6.50 -27.42
N GLY A 38 -4.61 6.25 -28.58
CA GLY A 38 -3.87 7.25 -29.33
C GLY A 38 -2.64 7.80 -28.59
N PRO A 39 -2.02 8.88 -29.09
CA PRO A 39 -0.97 9.58 -28.35
C PRO A 39 -1.59 10.46 -27.26
N ALA A 40 -0.93 10.57 -26.11
CA ALA A 40 -1.36 11.42 -25.01
C ALA A 40 -0.22 12.28 -24.45
N THR A 41 -0.55 13.52 -24.08
CA THR A 41 0.35 14.43 -23.35
C THR A 41 -0.36 14.91 -22.09
N ILE A 42 0.22 14.60 -20.93
CA ILE A 42 -0.28 15.01 -19.62
C ILE A 42 0.38 16.33 -19.24
N THR A 43 -0.44 17.36 -19.05
CA THR A 43 -0.01 18.73 -18.72
C THR A 43 -0.46 19.17 -17.32
N ALA A 44 -1.45 18.50 -16.73
CA ALA A 44 -2.01 18.82 -15.43
C ALA A 44 -1.44 17.92 -14.32
N LEU A 45 -1.43 18.45 -13.09
CA LEU A 45 -1.20 17.66 -11.88
C LEU A 45 -2.40 16.76 -11.59
N ASN A 46 -2.13 15.64 -10.94
CA ASN A 46 -3.10 14.70 -10.39
C ASN A 46 -4.08 14.16 -11.46
N THR A 47 -3.58 13.94 -12.66
CA THR A 47 -4.38 13.36 -13.75
C THR A 47 -4.62 11.88 -13.47
N VAL A 48 -5.88 11.46 -13.43
CA VAL A 48 -6.26 10.06 -13.29
C VAL A 48 -6.50 9.46 -14.68
N VAL A 49 -5.72 8.44 -15.04
CA VAL A 49 -5.79 7.80 -16.38
C VAL A 49 -6.48 6.43 -16.36
N ASN A 50 -6.69 5.85 -15.18
CA ASN A 50 -7.35 4.57 -15.01
C ASN A 50 -8.81 4.74 -14.58
N CYS A 51 -9.59 3.70 -14.83
CA CYS A 51 -10.95 3.55 -14.30
C CYS A 51 -11.02 2.28 -13.47
N TYR A 52 -11.78 2.29 -12.38
CA TYR A 52 -11.81 1.22 -11.40
C TYR A 52 -13.24 0.80 -11.11
N SER A 53 -13.52 -0.48 -11.29
CA SER A 53 -14.84 -1.06 -11.06
C SER A 53 -14.71 -2.26 -10.11
N PRO A 54 -15.28 -2.19 -8.89
CA PRO A 54 -15.31 -3.35 -7.99
C PRO A 54 -15.94 -4.56 -8.66
N VAL A 55 -15.35 -5.73 -8.47
CA VAL A 55 -15.90 -7.00 -8.95
C VAL A 55 -16.80 -7.59 -7.86
N THR A 56 -18.03 -7.96 -8.23
CA THR A 56 -19.08 -8.34 -7.27
C THR A 56 -19.32 -9.85 -7.20
N ASN A 57 -18.80 -10.63 -8.15
CA ASN A 57 -18.88 -12.09 -8.15
C ASN A 57 -17.51 -12.73 -7.94
N ASN A 58 -17.50 -13.97 -7.42
CA ASN A 58 -16.30 -14.80 -7.50
C ASN A 58 -16.03 -15.16 -8.96
N VAL A 59 -14.78 -15.03 -9.38
CA VAL A 59 -14.32 -15.37 -10.73
C VAL A 59 -13.53 -16.67 -10.61
N ALA A 60 -14.02 -17.74 -11.24
CA ALA A 60 -13.30 -19.00 -11.28
C ALA A 60 -12.23 -18.99 -12.39
N SER A 61 -11.12 -19.68 -12.17
CA SER A 61 -10.18 -20.05 -13.23
C SER A 61 -10.93 -20.74 -14.37
N GLY A 62 -10.61 -20.36 -15.61
CA GLY A 62 -11.30 -20.82 -16.82
C GLY A 62 -12.56 -20.02 -17.18
N SER A 63 -13.03 -19.10 -16.33
CA SER A 63 -14.15 -18.21 -16.67
C SER A 63 -13.76 -17.18 -17.72
N LEU A 64 -14.71 -16.81 -18.58
CA LEU A 64 -14.61 -15.71 -19.55
C LEU A 64 -15.37 -14.46 -19.11
N SER A 65 -15.99 -14.46 -17.94
CA SER A 65 -16.85 -13.36 -17.48
C SER A 65 -16.50 -12.87 -16.08
N VAL A 66 -16.72 -11.57 -15.88
CA VAL A 66 -16.63 -10.89 -14.59
C VAL A 66 -17.77 -9.88 -14.48
N ILE A 67 -18.41 -9.83 -13.31
CA ILE A 67 -19.51 -8.89 -13.00
C ILE A 67 -18.92 -7.75 -12.20
N ILE A 68 -19.13 -6.53 -12.68
CA ILE A 68 -18.61 -5.33 -12.05
C ILE A 68 -19.73 -4.45 -11.51
N ASN A 69 -19.44 -3.69 -10.45
CA ASN A 69 -20.20 -2.51 -10.13
C ASN A 69 -19.58 -1.31 -10.85
N ASN A 70 -20.28 -0.73 -11.84
CA ASN A 70 -19.75 0.38 -12.64
C ASN A 70 -19.85 1.74 -11.92
N ALA A 71 -19.69 1.75 -10.60
CA ALA A 71 -19.74 2.96 -9.79
C ALA A 71 -18.42 3.76 -9.94
N GLY A 72 -18.35 4.66 -10.92
CA GLY A 72 -17.66 5.96 -10.75
C GLY A 72 -16.41 6.21 -11.61
N GLY A 73 -16.56 7.14 -12.55
CA GLY A 73 -15.52 7.89 -13.26
C GLY A 73 -15.96 8.29 -14.67
N ASN A 74 -15.63 9.52 -15.13
CA ASN A 74 -16.08 10.08 -16.42
C ASN A 74 -15.53 9.34 -17.67
N ASN A 75 -14.78 8.24 -17.53
CA ASN A 75 -14.21 7.42 -18.61
C ASN A 75 -14.42 5.90 -18.40
N CYS A 76 -15.32 5.48 -17.50
CA CYS A 76 -15.52 4.07 -17.12
C CYS A 76 -16.31 3.22 -18.14
N ASN A 77 -16.55 3.71 -19.35
CA ASN A 77 -17.20 2.92 -20.39
C ASN A 77 -16.19 1.89 -20.93
N LEU A 78 -16.41 0.61 -20.64
CA LEU A 78 -15.64 -0.49 -21.22
C LEU A 78 -16.25 -0.86 -22.57
N GLU A 79 -15.39 -0.99 -23.57
CA GLU A 79 -15.76 -1.34 -24.94
C GLU A 79 -14.87 -2.47 -25.46
N CYS A 80 -15.31 -3.13 -26.53
CA CYS A 80 -14.51 -4.17 -27.19
C CYS A 80 -13.09 -3.64 -27.52
N GLY A 81 -12.09 -4.47 -27.25
CA GLY A 81 -10.66 -4.17 -27.46
C GLY A 81 -9.99 -3.38 -26.34
N ASP A 82 -10.71 -2.96 -25.29
CA ASP A 82 -10.09 -2.32 -24.13
C ASP A 82 -9.21 -3.30 -23.34
N LEU A 83 -8.01 -2.85 -22.96
CA LEU A 83 -7.15 -3.58 -22.04
C LEU A 83 -7.65 -3.36 -20.60
N VAL A 84 -7.76 -4.45 -19.84
CA VAL A 84 -8.13 -4.43 -18.43
C VAL A 84 -7.13 -5.21 -17.58
N MET A 85 -6.99 -4.81 -16.33
CA MET A 85 -6.26 -5.52 -15.28
C MET A 85 -7.26 -5.91 -14.18
N ILE A 86 -7.34 -7.19 -13.84
CA ILE A 86 -8.02 -7.63 -12.62
C ILE A 86 -7.00 -7.69 -11.47
N TYR A 87 -7.39 -7.23 -10.29
CA TYR A 87 -6.53 -7.21 -9.10
C TYR A 87 -7.32 -7.51 -7.84
N GLN A 88 -6.82 -8.41 -7.00
CA GLN A 88 -7.38 -8.67 -5.67
C GLN A 88 -6.47 -8.09 -4.59
N ALA A 89 -6.95 -7.15 -3.78
CA ALA A 89 -6.12 -6.52 -2.76
C ALA A 89 -5.97 -7.37 -1.48
N GLN A 90 -7.05 -8.03 -1.03
CA GLN A 90 -7.16 -8.66 0.30
C GLN A 90 -7.62 -10.11 0.25
N GLY A 91 -7.74 -10.75 1.41
CA GLY A 91 -8.23 -12.13 1.56
C GLY A 91 -7.15 -13.12 2.00
N ALA A 92 -6.00 -12.64 2.48
CA ALA A 92 -5.01 -13.49 3.12
C ALA A 92 -5.53 -14.02 4.47
N GLU A 93 -5.11 -15.24 4.81
CA GLU A 93 -5.38 -15.84 6.11
C GLU A 93 -4.21 -15.58 7.06
N ILE A 94 -4.52 -15.11 8.26
CA ILE A 94 -3.54 -14.82 9.31
C ILE A 94 -3.81 -15.60 10.59
N ASN A 95 -2.76 -15.82 11.37
CA ASN A 95 -2.88 -16.28 12.75
C ASN A 95 -3.56 -15.19 13.61
N ALA A 96 -4.69 -15.51 14.22
CA ALA A 96 -5.48 -14.60 15.07
C ALA A 96 -5.28 -14.82 16.58
N VAL A 97 -4.37 -15.71 16.99
CA VAL A 97 -4.07 -15.99 18.41
C VAL A 97 -3.47 -14.75 19.06
N ASN A 98 -3.87 -14.48 20.32
CA ASN A 98 -3.32 -13.40 21.14
C ASN A 98 -1.89 -13.69 21.60
N SER A 99 -0.92 -13.55 20.69
CA SER A 99 0.51 -13.67 20.97
C SER A 99 1.33 -12.86 19.95
N ASP A 100 2.65 -12.88 20.10
CA ASP A 100 3.62 -12.35 19.12
C ASP A 100 3.49 -12.96 17.71
N ALA A 101 2.85 -14.13 17.60
CA ALA A 101 2.52 -14.77 16.34
C ALA A 101 1.30 -14.15 15.64
N TYR A 102 0.53 -13.26 16.30
CA TYR A 102 -0.61 -12.59 15.68
C TYR A 102 -0.23 -11.95 14.34
N GLY A 103 -1.09 -12.13 13.34
CA GLY A 103 -0.91 -11.60 12.00
C GLY A 103 0.09 -12.36 11.14
N THR A 104 0.69 -13.45 11.62
CA THR A 104 1.52 -14.34 10.78
C THR A 104 0.67 -14.81 9.59
N ILE A 105 1.19 -14.64 8.38
CA ILE A 105 0.48 -15.01 7.15
C ILE A 105 0.54 -16.54 7.00
N ASN A 106 -0.58 -17.23 7.24
CA ASN A 106 -0.70 -18.67 7.04
C ASN A 106 -0.81 -19.00 5.55
N ALA A 107 -1.59 -18.18 4.83
CA ALA A 107 -1.79 -18.31 3.39
C ALA A 107 -2.11 -16.96 2.77
N TYR A 108 -1.48 -16.65 1.63
CA TYR A 108 -1.84 -15.46 0.86
C TYR A 108 -3.18 -15.60 0.12
N ASN A 109 -3.69 -16.83 -0.04
CA ASN A 109 -4.86 -17.13 -0.88
C ASN A 109 -4.76 -16.40 -2.23
N ASN A 110 -5.80 -15.65 -2.61
CA ASN A 110 -5.82 -14.86 -3.85
C ASN A 110 -5.34 -13.41 -3.66
N SER A 111 -4.94 -12.99 -2.44
CA SER A 111 -4.51 -11.60 -2.19
C SER A 111 -3.24 -11.23 -2.96
N GLY A 112 -3.29 -10.11 -3.66
CA GLY A 112 -2.22 -9.59 -4.50
C GLY A 112 -2.15 -10.21 -5.90
N LEU A 113 -2.97 -11.22 -6.22
CA LEU A 113 -3.00 -11.78 -7.58
C LEU A 113 -3.52 -10.75 -8.58
N TYR A 114 -2.95 -10.76 -9.78
CA TYR A 114 -3.36 -9.90 -10.87
C TYR A 114 -3.17 -10.56 -12.24
N GLU A 115 -4.00 -10.17 -13.20
CA GLU A 115 -3.91 -10.59 -14.60
C GLU A 115 -4.38 -9.48 -15.54
N PHE A 116 -3.90 -9.50 -16.79
CA PHE A 116 -4.36 -8.61 -17.86
C PHE A 116 -5.21 -9.37 -18.88
N ASN A 117 -6.20 -8.70 -19.46
CA ASN A 117 -7.04 -9.28 -20.51
C ASN A 117 -7.63 -8.18 -21.41
N TYR A 118 -8.24 -8.58 -22.52
CA TYR A 118 -8.97 -7.68 -23.41
C TYR A 118 -10.48 -7.89 -23.28
N VAL A 119 -11.22 -6.79 -23.27
CA VAL A 119 -12.69 -6.81 -23.27
C VAL A 119 -13.20 -7.22 -24.64
N VAL A 120 -14.14 -8.16 -24.67
CA VAL A 120 -14.90 -8.54 -25.88
C VAL A 120 -16.24 -7.80 -25.90
N SER A 121 -16.93 -7.76 -24.77
CA SER A 121 -18.21 -7.03 -24.65
C SER A 121 -18.52 -6.67 -23.20
N LEU A 122 -19.37 -5.65 -23.04
CA LEU A 122 -20.01 -5.29 -21.78
C LEU A 122 -21.54 -5.35 -21.99
N ALA A 123 -22.22 -6.27 -21.30
CA ALA A 123 -23.67 -6.40 -21.32
C ALA A 123 -24.22 -6.16 -19.92
N GLY A 124 -24.86 -5.00 -19.70
CA GLY A 124 -25.24 -4.55 -18.36
C GLY A 124 -24.00 -4.36 -17.48
N THR A 125 -23.83 -5.21 -16.47
CA THR A 125 -22.67 -5.24 -15.56
C THR A 125 -21.69 -6.37 -15.85
N THR A 126 -22.00 -7.24 -16.81
CA THR A 126 -21.16 -8.40 -17.13
C THR A 126 -20.19 -8.04 -18.24
N VAL A 127 -18.89 -8.07 -17.90
CA VAL A 127 -17.78 -7.95 -18.85
C VAL A 127 -17.38 -9.34 -19.31
N THR A 128 -17.39 -9.56 -20.62
CA THR A 128 -16.81 -10.75 -21.26
C THR A 128 -15.41 -10.42 -21.74
N VAL A 129 -14.45 -11.31 -21.48
CA VAL A 129 -13.04 -11.12 -21.86
C VAL A 129 -12.60 -12.11 -22.93
N GLN A 130 -11.48 -11.81 -23.59
CA GLN A 130 -10.97 -12.57 -24.73
C GLN A 130 -10.39 -13.92 -24.32
N ASN A 131 -9.59 -13.95 -23.25
CA ASN A 131 -8.97 -15.17 -22.76
C ASN A 131 -9.61 -15.60 -21.43
N PRO A 132 -9.71 -16.91 -21.14
CA PRO A 132 -10.14 -17.36 -19.82
C PRO A 132 -9.20 -16.83 -18.73
N TRP A 133 -9.74 -16.45 -17.57
CA TRP A 133 -8.93 -16.09 -16.41
C TRP A 133 -8.12 -17.30 -15.91
N THR A 134 -6.84 -17.10 -15.59
CA THR A 134 -5.96 -18.17 -15.11
C THR A 134 -6.15 -18.42 -13.63
N ASN A 135 -6.37 -17.35 -12.84
CA ASN A 135 -6.51 -17.46 -11.39
C ASN A 135 -7.98 -17.41 -10.95
N ASN A 136 -8.21 -17.87 -9.72
CA ASN A 136 -9.44 -17.60 -9.01
C ASN A 136 -9.37 -16.21 -8.35
N TYR A 137 -10.48 -15.48 -8.35
CA TYR A 137 -10.66 -14.24 -7.61
C TYR A 137 -11.89 -14.35 -6.73
N THR A 138 -11.76 -13.95 -5.47
CA THR A 138 -12.83 -14.02 -4.48
C THR A 138 -13.30 -12.60 -4.18
N ALA A 139 -14.54 -12.24 -4.52
CA ALA A 139 -15.03 -10.86 -4.41
C ALA A 139 -14.90 -10.29 -2.98
N ALA A 140 -15.07 -11.12 -1.95
CA ALA A 140 -14.86 -10.74 -0.55
C ALA A 140 -13.42 -10.25 -0.26
N GLY A 141 -12.44 -10.69 -1.05
CA GLY A 141 -11.05 -10.23 -1.02
C GLY A 141 -10.79 -8.87 -1.69
N ARG A 142 -11.84 -8.08 -1.94
CA ARG A 142 -11.77 -6.72 -2.51
C ARG A 142 -11.09 -6.70 -3.88
N VAL A 143 -11.79 -7.30 -4.84
CA VAL A 143 -11.35 -7.41 -6.23
C VAL A 143 -11.82 -6.19 -7.02
N GLN A 144 -10.96 -5.65 -7.88
CA GLN A 144 -11.30 -4.59 -8.82
C GLN A 144 -10.85 -4.94 -10.24
N LEU A 145 -11.67 -4.57 -11.23
CA LEU A 145 -11.32 -4.55 -12.63
C LEU A 145 -10.93 -3.12 -13.02
N ILE A 146 -9.76 -2.97 -13.61
CA ILE A 146 -9.12 -1.68 -13.88
C ILE A 146 -9.01 -1.52 -15.39
N LYS A 147 -9.61 -0.47 -15.97
CA LYS A 147 -9.37 -0.11 -17.38
C LYS A 147 -7.97 0.48 -17.51
N VAL A 148 -7.18 -0.11 -18.40
CA VAL A 148 -5.78 0.26 -18.63
C VAL A 148 -5.70 0.97 -19.97
N PRO A 149 -5.34 2.27 -20.02
CA PRO A 149 -5.15 2.95 -21.28
C PRO A 149 -3.99 2.31 -22.06
N SER A 150 -4.15 2.22 -23.37
CA SER A 150 -3.20 1.62 -24.31
C SER A 150 -2.79 2.70 -25.31
N TYR A 151 -1.74 3.46 -25.02
CA TYR A 151 -1.33 4.62 -25.81
C TYR A 151 -0.41 4.25 -26.97
N THR A 152 -0.42 5.02 -28.05
CA THR A 152 0.65 4.93 -29.07
C THR A 152 1.96 5.53 -28.54
N THR A 153 1.87 6.66 -27.84
CA THR A 153 2.96 7.26 -27.03
C THR A 153 2.34 8.02 -25.86
N LEU A 154 3.07 8.15 -24.77
CA LEU A 154 2.66 8.93 -23.60
C LEU A 154 3.77 9.89 -23.20
N THR A 155 3.46 11.17 -23.04
CA THR A 155 4.37 12.14 -22.44
C THR A 155 3.74 12.73 -21.18
N VAL A 156 4.46 12.70 -20.07
CA VAL A 156 4.13 13.42 -18.84
C VAL A 156 5.07 14.60 -18.73
N ASN A 157 4.55 15.81 -18.95
CA ASN A 157 5.36 17.03 -18.96
C ASN A 157 5.95 17.33 -17.58
N ALA A 158 7.04 18.10 -17.54
CA ALA A 158 7.56 18.65 -16.30
C ALA A 158 6.46 19.46 -15.59
N GLY A 159 6.32 19.28 -14.27
CA GLY A 159 5.23 19.89 -13.49
C GLY A 159 3.86 19.21 -13.60
N ALA A 160 3.70 18.17 -14.44
CA ALA A 160 2.48 17.37 -14.53
C ALA A 160 2.60 16.05 -13.75
N SER A 161 1.48 15.45 -13.38
CA SER A 161 1.49 14.15 -12.72
C SER A 161 0.32 13.24 -13.06
N ILE A 162 0.57 11.93 -13.05
CA ILE A 162 -0.44 10.87 -13.07
C ILE A 162 -0.56 10.25 -11.67
N VAL A 163 -1.80 10.10 -11.18
CA VAL A 163 -2.13 9.48 -9.89
C VAL A 163 -3.30 8.51 -10.02
N PRO A 164 -3.47 7.51 -9.13
CA PRO A 164 -4.67 6.71 -9.11
C PRO A 164 -5.79 7.41 -8.33
N LEU A 165 -6.99 6.83 -8.30
CA LEU A 165 -7.94 7.16 -7.22
C LEU A 165 -7.41 6.62 -5.89
N LEU A 166 -7.75 7.27 -4.78
CA LEU A 166 -7.48 6.76 -3.44
C LEU A 166 -8.10 5.37 -3.26
N TRP A 167 -7.39 4.47 -2.56
CA TRP A 167 -7.98 3.24 -2.08
C TRP A 167 -9.10 3.57 -1.07
N GLN A 168 -10.34 3.30 -1.45
CA GLN A 168 -11.50 3.74 -0.67
C GLN A 168 -12.69 2.79 -0.77
N ASP A 169 -13.53 2.81 0.25
CA ASP A 169 -14.82 2.12 0.27
C ASP A 169 -15.78 2.76 -0.74
N VAL A 170 -16.55 1.92 -1.44
CA VAL A 170 -17.63 2.29 -2.34
C VAL A 170 -18.80 1.32 -2.17
N ALA A 171 -19.97 1.67 -2.71
CA ALA A 171 -21.09 0.73 -2.74
C ALA A 171 -20.65 -0.60 -3.40
N GLY A 172 -20.77 -1.70 -2.66
CA GLY A 172 -20.44 -3.05 -3.16
C GLY A 172 -18.94 -3.40 -3.23
N GLY A 173 -18.02 -2.61 -2.65
CA GLY A 173 -16.61 -3.01 -2.57
C GLY A 173 -15.64 -1.91 -2.19
N ARG A 174 -14.36 -2.10 -2.53
CA ARG A 174 -13.28 -1.10 -2.45
C ARG A 174 -12.62 -0.95 -3.81
N LYS A 175 -12.06 0.21 -4.10
CA LYS A 175 -11.39 0.48 -5.38
C LYS A 175 -10.29 1.53 -5.25
N GLY A 176 -9.41 1.60 -6.25
CA GLY A 176 -8.34 2.59 -6.35
C GLY A 176 -6.95 2.01 -6.08
N GLY A 177 -5.98 2.87 -5.86
CA GLY A 177 -4.62 2.52 -5.42
C GLY A 177 -3.65 2.02 -6.50
N VAL A 178 -4.11 1.84 -7.75
CA VAL A 178 -3.28 1.30 -8.84
C VAL A 178 -3.19 2.26 -10.01
N VAL A 179 -2.00 2.69 -10.40
CA VAL A 179 -1.75 3.27 -11.73
C VAL A 179 -1.28 2.15 -12.64
N ALA A 180 -2.04 1.85 -13.70
CA ALA A 180 -1.67 0.87 -14.71
C ALA A 180 -1.65 1.53 -16.09
N ILE A 181 -0.52 1.44 -16.80
CA ILE A 181 -0.34 2.06 -18.10
C ILE A 181 0.22 1.03 -19.08
N HIS A 182 -0.38 0.95 -20.25
CA HIS A 182 0.19 0.29 -21.41
C HIS A 182 0.49 1.33 -22.50
N SER A 183 1.66 1.24 -23.12
CA SER A 183 1.96 2.00 -24.33
C SER A 183 2.71 1.14 -25.33
N PHE A 184 2.27 1.21 -26.59
CA PHE A 184 2.95 0.55 -27.70
C PHE A 184 4.30 1.21 -27.99
N GLY A 185 4.39 2.54 -27.86
CA GLY A 185 5.61 3.31 -28.04
C GLY A 185 6.20 3.80 -26.72
N THR A 186 7.03 4.83 -26.81
CA THR A 186 7.76 5.36 -25.66
C THR A 186 6.84 6.06 -24.66
N VAL A 187 7.06 5.81 -23.37
CA VAL A 187 6.54 6.61 -22.26
C VAL A 187 7.64 7.57 -21.82
N THR A 188 7.43 8.88 -22.01
CA THR A 188 8.37 9.93 -21.58
C THR A 188 7.87 10.56 -20.29
N VAL A 189 8.64 10.42 -19.21
CA VAL A 189 8.31 10.94 -17.88
C VAL A 189 9.26 12.07 -17.53
N ASN A 190 8.83 13.31 -17.76
CA ASN A 190 9.54 14.52 -17.30
C ASN A 190 8.93 15.07 -16.01
N GLY A 191 7.66 14.76 -15.74
CA GLY A 191 6.96 15.02 -14.48
C GLY A 191 6.98 13.83 -13.53
N MET A 192 5.80 13.44 -13.02
CA MET A 192 5.66 12.34 -12.07
C MET A 192 4.57 11.33 -12.45
N ILE A 193 4.84 10.04 -12.24
CA ILE A 193 3.80 9.01 -12.19
C ILE A 193 3.84 8.43 -10.79
N GLN A 194 2.78 8.55 -9.99
CA GLN A 194 2.86 8.20 -8.58
C GLN A 194 1.60 7.56 -7.99
N ALA A 195 1.82 6.68 -7.02
CA ALA A 195 0.82 6.12 -6.12
C ALA A 195 1.24 6.29 -4.64
N THR A 196 1.92 7.40 -4.31
CA THR A 196 2.39 7.70 -2.95
C THR A 196 1.23 7.94 -1.99
N SER A 197 1.14 7.16 -0.91
CA SER A 197 0.03 7.17 0.07
C SER A 197 -1.34 6.72 -0.49
N PHE A 198 -1.37 5.99 -1.62
CA PHE A 198 -2.61 5.50 -2.26
C PHE A 198 -2.92 4.02 -1.98
N GLY A 199 -2.14 3.36 -1.12
CA GLY A 199 -2.31 1.96 -0.72
C GLY A 199 -3.25 1.77 0.47
N PHE A 200 -2.97 0.79 1.32
CA PHE A 200 -3.84 0.46 2.46
C PHE A 200 -3.91 1.61 3.48
N ARG A 201 -5.10 1.79 4.05
CA ARG A 201 -5.42 2.90 4.97
C ARG A 201 -4.76 2.71 6.34
N PRO A 202 -4.44 3.81 7.05
CA PRO A 202 -3.94 3.72 8.42
C PRO A 202 -5.02 3.26 9.40
N GLY A 203 -4.60 2.86 10.61
CA GLY A 203 -5.50 2.62 11.74
C GLY A 203 -6.29 3.89 12.07
N ALA A 204 -7.58 3.74 12.42
CA ALA A 204 -8.37 4.89 12.82
C ALA A 204 -7.96 5.39 14.21
N THR A 205 -8.10 6.69 14.42
CA THR A 205 -7.91 7.29 15.73
C THR A 205 -9.06 6.89 16.63
N GLU A 206 -8.74 6.30 17.78
CA GLU A 206 -9.70 6.07 18.84
C GLU A 206 -9.52 7.18 19.92
N GLN A 207 -10.29 7.20 21.01
CA GLN A 207 -10.23 8.24 22.07
C GLN A 207 -10.56 7.64 23.45
N ASN A 208 -9.97 6.49 23.74
CA ASN A 208 -10.12 5.69 24.93
C ASN A 208 -8.79 5.01 25.25
N THR A 209 -8.54 4.79 26.53
CA THR A 209 -7.30 4.11 26.95
C THR A 209 -7.48 3.41 28.28
N SER A 210 -6.53 2.57 28.65
CA SER A 210 -6.50 1.87 29.93
C SER A 210 -6.16 2.83 31.06
N ALA A 211 -6.40 2.45 32.32
CA ALA A 211 -6.03 3.29 33.44
C ALA A 211 -4.49 3.38 33.55
N ALA A 212 -3.94 4.59 33.59
CA ALA A 212 -2.51 4.81 33.79
C ALA A 212 -2.03 4.14 35.09
N GLY A 213 -0.97 3.33 35.00
CA GLY A 213 -0.42 2.60 36.14
C GLY A 213 -1.27 1.41 36.62
N GLY A 214 -2.31 1.04 35.87
CA GLY A 214 -3.17 -0.13 36.14
C GLY A 214 -2.53 -1.49 35.84
N GLY A 215 -1.30 -1.49 35.32
CA GLY A 215 -0.53 -2.66 34.90
C GLY A 215 -0.32 -2.72 33.39
N ILE A 216 0.83 -3.24 32.96
CA ILE A 216 1.22 -3.28 31.55
C ILE A 216 0.19 -4.04 30.69
N VAL A 217 -0.37 -3.36 29.68
CA VAL A 217 -1.18 -4.03 28.67
C VAL A 217 -0.26 -4.75 27.69
N THR A 218 -0.27 -6.08 27.71
CA THR A 218 0.63 -6.93 26.91
C THR A 218 -0.05 -7.65 25.75
N ALA A 219 -1.38 -7.55 25.66
CA ALA A 219 -2.15 -8.22 24.62
C ALA A 219 -1.77 -7.71 23.22
N PHE A 220 -1.83 -8.60 22.24
CA PHE A 220 -1.59 -8.33 20.82
C PHE A 220 -2.89 -8.04 20.05
N VAL A 221 -4.01 -8.51 20.59
CA VAL A 221 -5.33 -8.45 19.97
C VAL A 221 -6.38 -8.16 21.04
N SER A 222 -7.29 -7.24 20.75
CA SER A 222 -8.47 -6.98 21.58
C SER A 222 -9.65 -6.44 20.75
N THR A 223 -10.85 -6.63 21.29
CA THR A 223 -12.10 -5.99 20.85
C THR A 223 -12.38 -4.67 21.55
N ASN A 224 -11.70 -4.40 22.65
CA ASN A 224 -11.93 -3.24 23.50
C ASN A 224 -10.97 -2.11 23.10
N SER A 225 -11.53 -0.96 22.71
CA SER A 225 -10.72 0.22 22.39
C SER A 225 -9.96 0.76 23.59
N SER A 226 -10.36 0.46 24.83
CA SER A 226 -9.57 0.87 26.01
C SER A 226 -8.28 0.08 26.20
N ASP A 227 -8.07 -1.04 25.49
CA ASP A 227 -6.84 -1.81 25.65
C ASP A 227 -5.72 -1.29 24.73
N GLY A 228 -6.05 -0.48 23.73
CA GLY A 228 -5.10 0.02 22.74
C GLY A 228 -5.77 0.55 21.48
N ALA A 229 -4.94 1.11 20.60
CA ALA A 229 -5.33 1.75 19.36
C ALA A 229 -5.59 0.76 18.21
N GLU A 230 -6.23 1.26 17.15
CA GLU A 230 -6.51 0.48 15.95
C GLU A 230 -5.26 0.16 15.12
N LYS A 231 -5.27 -1.03 14.52
CA LYS A 231 -4.26 -1.49 13.56
C LYS A 231 -4.48 -0.90 12.17
N GLY A 232 -3.40 -0.75 11.40
CA GLY A 232 -3.45 -0.35 9.99
C GLY A 232 -4.00 -1.44 9.08
N GLU A 233 -4.64 -1.04 7.97
CA GLU A 233 -5.17 -1.95 6.95
C GLU A 233 -4.06 -2.78 6.28
N SER A 234 -4.40 -4.02 5.91
CA SER A 234 -3.47 -5.00 5.36
C SER A 234 -4.12 -5.94 4.36
N ILE A 235 -3.34 -6.87 3.81
CA ILE A 235 -3.84 -7.95 2.94
C ILE A 235 -4.86 -8.87 3.62
N ALA A 236 -4.98 -8.82 4.96
CA ALA A 236 -5.93 -9.61 5.73
C ALA A 236 -7.27 -8.89 6.00
N GLY A 237 -7.35 -7.57 5.78
CA GLY A 237 -8.56 -6.77 6.03
C GLY A 237 -8.25 -5.43 6.68
N PHE A 238 -9.28 -4.82 7.29
CA PHE A 238 -9.22 -3.59 8.08
C PHE A 238 -10.28 -3.56 9.19
N GLY A 239 -9.90 -3.06 10.38
CA GLY A 239 -10.82 -2.78 11.49
C GLY A 239 -11.69 -3.99 11.86
N PRO A 240 -13.03 -3.92 11.70
CA PRO A 240 -13.95 -5.04 12.01
C PRO A 240 -13.66 -6.35 11.26
N GLU A 241 -12.95 -6.29 10.14
CA GLU A 241 -12.58 -7.48 9.36
C GLU A 241 -11.53 -8.34 10.09
N TYR A 242 -10.85 -7.83 11.12
CA TYR A 242 -9.88 -8.57 11.91
C TYR A 242 -10.50 -9.48 12.98
N THR A 243 -11.69 -10.05 12.73
CA THR A 243 -12.37 -11.07 13.52
C THR A 243 -12.11 -10.96 15.04
N THR A 244 -12.44 -9.81 15.64
CA THR A 244 -12.22 -9.44 17.07
C THR A 244 -10.88 -8.78 17.44
N GLY A 245 -10.07 -8.40 16.46
CA GLY A 245 -8.70 -7.97 16.67
C GLY A 245 -8.32 -6.59 16.19
N ALA A 246 -9.26 -5.66 16.12
CA ALA A 246 -9.00 -4.29 15.64
C ALA A 246 -7.93 -3.56 16.46
N TYR A 247 -7.85 -3.82 17.77
CA TYR A 247 -7.04 -3.04 18.72
C TYR A 247 -5.82 -3.79 19.24
N ASN A 248 -4.82 -3.05 19.74
CA ASN A 248 -3.56 -3.49 20.35
C ASN A 248 -2.39 -3.72 19.37
N ARG A 249 -1.24 -4.09 19.93
CA ARG A 249 0.09 -4.09 19.30
C ARG A 249 0.37 -5.11 18.22
N GLY A 250 -0.45 -6.15 18.05
CA GLY A 250 -0.22 -7.16 17.02
C GLY A 250 -0.29 -6.56 15.62
N ALA A 251 0.68 -6.88 14.75
CA ALA A 251 0.71 -6.42 13.37
C ALA A 251 -0.08 -7.38 12.46
N PRO A 252 -1.25 -6.99 11.88
CA PRO A 252 -2.05 -7.87 11.04
C PRO A 252 -1.43 -7.97 9.63
N ALA A 253 -0.69 -9.05 9.34
CA ALA A 253 0.08 -9.16 8.10
C ALA A 253 0.96 -7.91 7.89
N ASN A 254 0.81 -7.20 6.76
CA ASN A 254 1.61 -6.02 6.45
C ASN A 254 1.10 -4.70 7.04
N GLY A 255 -0.03 -4.71 7.75
CA GLY A 255 -0.50 -3.54 8.50
C GLY A 255 0.30 -3.37 9.80
N GLY A 256 0.54 -2.13 10.21
CA GLY A 256 1.15 -1.83 11.50
C GLY A 256 0.21 -2.14 12.67
N GLY A 257 0.75 -2.64 13.78
CA GLY A 257 0.00 -2.80 15.03
C GLY A 257 -0.35 -1.45 15.64
N GLY A 258 -1.47 -1.36 16.36
CA GLY A 258 -1.80 -0.17 17.14
C GLY A 258 -0.91 -0.03 18.38
N GLY A 259 -0.88 1.13 19.02
CA GLY A 259 -0.33 1.25 20.37
C GLY A 259 -1.18 0.47 21.38
N ASN A 260 -0.59 -0.09 22.43
CA ASN A 260 -1.37 -0.53 23.59
C ASN A 260 -1.66 0.66 24.52
N GLY A 261 -2.68 0.53 25.37
CA GLY A 261 -2.88 1.47 26.47
C GLY A 261 -1.76 1.34 27.53
N HIS A 262 -1.30 2.42 28.16
CA HIS A 262 -1.79 3.81 28.08
C HIS A 262 -0.91 4.70 27.20
N ASN A 263 -1.43 5.18 26.06
CA ASN A 263 -0.75 6.10 25.14
C ASN A 263 0.62 5.56 24.67
N ALA A 264 0.66 4.35 24.10
CA ALA A 264 1.83 3.85 23.38
C ALA A 264 1.76 4.15 21.87
N GLY A 265 2.93 4.26 21.22
CA GLY A 265 3.02 4.62 19.81
C GLY A 265 2.54 3.54 18.85
N GLY A 266 2.03 3.94 17.69
CA GLY A 266 1.61 3.02 16.62
C GLY A 266 2.78 2.45 15.82
N GLY A 267 2.67 1.18 15.40
CA GLY A 267 3.66 0.51 14.54
C GLY A 267 3.55 0.93 13.07
N GLY A 268 4.67 0.95 12.36
CA GLY A 268 4.68 1.26 10.92
C GLY A 268 4.14 0.12 10.06
N GLY A 269 3.50 0.43 8.93
CA GLY A 269 3.10 -0.56 7.92
C GLY A 269 4.28 -1.08 7.11
N SER A 270 4.07 -2.06 6.23
CA SER A 270 5.16 -2.70 5.47
C SER A 270 4.76 -3.13 4.06
N ASN A 271 5.77 -3.52 3.27
CA ASN A 271 5.58 -4.21 2.00
C ASN A 271 6.74 -5.17 1.70
N GLY A 272 7.79 -4.76 0.97
CA GLY A 272 8.79 -5.68 0.45
C GLY A 272 9.65 -6.37 1.52
N ASN A 273 9.94 -7.67 1.33
CA ASN A 273 10.81 -8.42 2.23
C ASN A 273 12.30 -8.20 1.97
N SER A 274 12.95 -7.36 2.78
CA SER A 274 14.40 -7.07 2.72
C SER A 274 15.37 -8.28 2.83
N GLY A 275 14.87 -9.50 3.08
CA GLY A 275 15.68 -10.71 3.28
C GLY A 275 16.11 -10.94 4.73
N ILE A 276 15.94 -9.93 5.60
CA ILE A 276 16.12 -10.05 7.06
C ILE A 276 14.87 -10.69 7.67
N ALA A 277 15.04 -11.53 8.70
CA ALA A 277 13.91 -12.08 9.44
C ALA A 277 13.09 -10.97 10.11
N TRP A 278 11.76 -11.11 10.12
CA TRP A 278 10.89 -10.18 10.82
C TRP A 278 10.83 -10.56 12.31
N ASN A 279 10.93 -9.57 13.20
CA ASN A 279 10.76 -9.74 14.65
C ASN A 279 9.78 -8.71 15.28
N GLY A 280 9.17 -7.85 14.46
CA GLY A 280 8.21 -6.83 14.89
C GLY A 280 8.81 -5.61 15.60
N GLN A 281 10.11 -5.64 15.93
CA GLN A 281 10.79 -4.58 16.68
C GLN A 281 11.44 -3.53 15.77
N GLY A 282 11.40 -3.70 14.45
CA GLY A 282 11.99 -2.78 13.49
C GLY A 282 13.52 -2.73 13.56
N SER A 283 14.09 -1.68 12.96
CA SER A 283 15.53 -1.41 12.99
C SER A 283 15.82 -0.30 13.99
N MET A 284 16.44 -0.66 15.11
CA MET A 284 16.88 0.31 16.11
C MET A 284 17.98 1.18 15.53
N CYS A 285 17.86 2.47 15.79
CA CYS A 285 18.81 3.43 15.26
C CYS A 285 20.19 3.29 15.95
N THR A 286 21.26 3.31 15.15
CA THR A 286 22.65 3.06 15.59
C THR A 286 23.47 4.34 15.78
N ALA A 287 22.96 5.50 15.37
CA ALA A 287 23.68 6.77 15.35
C ALA A 287 22.85 7.97 15.86
N CYS A 288 21.82 7.71 16.66
CA CYS A 288 20.92 8.71 17.26
C CYS A 288 21.40 9.16 18.63
N PRO A 289 20.87 10.29 19.13
CA PRO A 289 20.98 10.63 20.55
C PRO A 289 20.49 9.47 21.42
N GLY A 290 21.27 9.11 22.44
CA GLY A 290 20.80 8.13 23.43
C GLY A 290 20.89 6.67 23.04
N THR A 291 21.70 6.28 22.06
CA THR A 291 21.84 4.86 21.67
C THR A 291 22.14 3.91 22.83
N ALA A 292 22.77 4.38 23.91
CA ALA A 292 23.00 3.60 25.13
C ALA A 292 21.71 3.19 25.87
N ALA A 293 20.62 3.97 25.75
CA ALA A 293 19.31 3.63 26.33
C ALA A 293 18.75 2.31 25.76
N TRP A 294 19.07 1.99 24.49
CA TRP A 294 18.63 0.74 23.88
C TRP A 294 19.12 -0.50 24.62
N LEU A 295 20.25 -0.43 25.34
CA LEU A 295 20.74 -1.56 26.14
C LEU A 295 19.81 -1.91 27.32
N LEU A 296 18.90 -1.00 27.67
CA LEU A 296 17.87 -1.21 28.70
C LEU A 296 16.54 -1.70 28.11
N ASP A 297 16.39 -1.71 26.78
CA ASP A 297 15.19 -2.21 26.11
C ASP A 297 15.10 -3.75 26.24
N PRO A 298 13.96 -4.31 26.67
CA PRO A 298 13.85 -5.75 26.89
C PRO A 298 14.05 -6.58 25.63
N TYR A 299 13.79 -6.03 24.45
CA TYR A 299 14.00 -6.73 23.18
C TYR A 299 15.46 -6.74 22.74
N VAL A 300 16.27 -5.76 23.19
CA VAL A 300 17.73 -5.81 23.03
C VAL A 300 18.34 -6.81 23.99
N ILE A 301 17.90 -6.81 25.25
CA ILE A 301 18.35 -7.76 26.26
C ILE A 301 18.04 -9.21 25.82
N ALA A 302 16.81 -9.46 25.35
CA ALA A 302 16.41 -10.76 24.82
C ALA A 302 17.18 -11.16 23.55
N ASN A 303 17.66 -10.18 22.77
CA ASN A 303 18.49 -10.39 21.58
C ASN A 303 20.00 -10.42 21.89
N GLY A 304 20.38 -10.84 23.11
CA GLY A 304 21.79 -10.98 23.50
C GLY A 304 22.55 -9.66 23.58
N ASN A 305 21.88 -8.57 23.95
CA ASN A 305 22.40 -7.20 23.99
C ASN A 305 22.84 -6.66 22.62
N VAL A 306 22.18 -7.11 21.55
CA VAL A 306 22.37 -6.61 20.19
C VAL A 306 21.13 -5.85 19.74
N LEU A 307 21.33 -4.67 19.17
CA LEU A 307 20.25 -3.86 18.60
C LEU A 307 19.45 -4.67 17.57
N THR A 308 18.13 -4.55 17.60
CA THR A 308 17.29 -5.30 16.68
C THR A 308 17.39 -4.72 15.27
N THR A 309 17.46 -5.62 14.29
CA THR A 309 17.21 -5.34 12.88
C THR A 309 16.07 -6.23 12.42
N SER A 310 15.11 -5.67 11.69
CA SER A 310 13.94 -6.40 11.21
C SER A 310 13.62 -5.96 9.79
N SER A 311 13.15 -6.92 8.98
CA SER A 311 12.35 -6.57 7.81
C SER A 311 11.00 -5.97 8.22
N GLY A 312 10.31 -5.32 7.30
CA GLY A 312 8.96 -4.80 7.53
C GLY A 312 8.94 -3.42 8.21
N GLY A 313 7.87 -3.13 8.94
CA GLY A 313 7.68 -1.86 9.64
C GLY A 313 8.52 -1.73 10.91
N GLY A 314 8.61 -0.51 11.40
CA GLY A 314 9.17 -0.14 12.68
C GLY A 314 8.16 -0.27 13.81
N ARG A 315 8.65 -0.48 15.02
CA ARG A 315 7.86 -0.54 16.24
C ARG A 315 7.50 0.87 16.70
N GLY A 316 6.30 1.06 17.24
CA GLY A 316 5.93 2.26 17.98
C GLY A 316 6.67 2.38 19.32
N GLY A 317 6.72 3.60 19.84
CA GLY A 317 7.40 3.90 21.09
C GLY A 317 6.68 3.40 22.33
N TYR A 318 7.31 3.63 23.47
CA TYR A 318 6.83 3.23 24.79
C TYR A 318 5.54 3.95 25.20
N SER A 319 4.86 3.46 26.22
CA SER A 319 3.70 4.13 26.81
C SER A 319 4.06 5.43 27.54
N TYR A 320 3.04 6.11 28.05
CA TYR A 320 3.16 7.35 28.81
C TYR A 320 4.09 7.24 30.05
N GLY A 321 4.95 8.24 30.25
CA GLY A 321 5.68 8.51 31.49
C GLY A 321 5.38 9.93 32.00
N SER A 322 5.31 10.11 33.32
CA SER A 322 4.90 11.38 33.95
C SER A 322 6.03 12.12 34.70
N SER A 323 7.22 11.53 34.73
CA SER A 323 8.37 11.97 35.51
C SER A 323 9.63 12.01 34.67
N ASN A 324 10.43 13.06 34.84
CA ASN A 324 11.74 13.17 34.20
C ASN A 324 12.75 12.28 34.95
N GLN A 325 13.18 11.21 34.29
CA GLN A 325 14.26 10.32 34.75
C GLN A 325 15.33 10.23 33.66
N ASN A 326 16.53 9.78 34.01
CA ASN A 326 17.58 9.59 33.03
C ASN A 326 17.35 8.29 32.21
N ALA A 327 16.94 8.43 30.95
CA ALA A 327 16.65 7.29 30.07
C ALA A 327 17.87 6.41 29.77
N LEU A 328 19.09 6.89 30.03
CA LEU A 328 20.33 6.12 29.86
C LEU A 328 20.63 5.21 31.07
N ALA A 329 19.92 5.39 32.19
CA ALA A 329 20.17 4.67 33.44
C ALA A 329 18.92 3.98 34.02
N VAL A 330 17.73 4.48 33.70
CA VAL A 330 16.46 3.95 34.20
C VAL A 330 15.72 3.25 33.06
N ALA A 331 15.59 1.93 33.17
CA ALA A 331 14.93 1.11 32.17
C ALA A 331 13.43 1.48 32.01
N PRO A 332 12.82 1.21 30.83
CA PRO A 332 11.36 1.21 30.69
C PRO A 332 10.71 0.24 31.70
N SER A 333 9.44 0.47 32.02
CA SER A 333 8.68 -0.25 33.07
C SER A 333 9.15 -0.04 34.50
N ASN A 334 10.10 0.87 34.76
CA ASN A 334 10.46 1.28 36.11
C ASN A 334 9.43 2.27 36.68
N THR A 335 8.97 2.05 37.91
CA THR A 335 7.94 2.88 38.55
C THR A 335 8.35 4.34 38.81
N ASN A 336 9.65 4.66 38.79
CA ASN A 336 10.14 6.04 38.93
C ASN A 336 9.72 6.95 37.77
N TRP A 337 9.39 6.36 36.61
CA TRP A 337 8.86 7.10 35.46
C TRP A 337 7.46 7.66 35.71
N GLY A 338 6.70 7.09 36.66
CA GLY A 338 5.30 7.44 36.89
C GLY A 338 4.42 7.24 35.65
N GLY A 339 3.14 7.65 35.73
CA GLY A 339 2.20 7.48 34.62
C GLY A 339 1.98 5.99 34.32
N ASP A 340 2.33 5.56 33.11
CA ASP A 340 2.32 4.16 32.67
C ASP A 340 3.75 3.59 32.53
N ASN A 341 4.69 4.16 33.27
CA ASN A 341 6.05 3.68 33.47
C ASN A 341 6.90 3.55 32.20
N ARG A 342 6.52 4.20 31.09
CA ARG A 342 7.17 4.01 29.77
C ARG A 342 7.27 2.53 29.41
N ASP A 343 6.16 1.80 29.52
CA ASP A 343 6.12 0.38 29.19
C ASP A 343 6.44 0.14 27.70
N PRO A 344 7.22 -0.91 27.36
CA PRO A 344 7.65 -1.19 25.99
C PRO A 344 6.58 -1.94 25.17
N ASN A 345 5.37 -1.39 25.16
CA ASN A 345 4.15 -1.99 24.62
C ASN A 345 3.62 -1.31 23.34
N GLY A 346 4.44 -0.49 22.69
CA GLY A 346 4.15 0.09 21.37
C GLY A 346 3.82 -0.96 20.30
N GLY A 347 3.11 -0.48 19.26
CA GLY A 347 2.62 -1.28 18.15
C GLY A 347 3.74 -1.93 17.36
N TRP A 348 3.56 -3.19 16.98
CA TRP A 348 4.58 -3.91 16.21
C TRP A 348 4.57 -3.48 14.75
N GLY A 349 5.75 -3.47 14.14
CA GLY A 349 5.89 -3.16 12.73
C GLY A 349 5.25 -4.21 11.83
N GLY A 350 4.60 -3.79 10.75
CA GLY A 350 4.00 -4.65 9.74
C GLY A 350 4.97 -5.70 9.20
N ARG A 351 4.46 -6.90 8.89
CA ARG A 351 5.24 -8.02 8.35
C ARG A 351 5.57 -7.80 6.87
N PRO A 352 6.79 -8.10 6.41
CA PRO A 352 7.06 -8.04 4.98
C PRO A 352 6.24 -9.06 4.20
N LEU A 353 6.04 -8.79 2.91
CA LEU A 353 5.32 -9.62 1.96
C LEU A 353 6.29 -10.22 0.94
N THR A 354 5.96 -11.43 0.51
CA THR A 354 6.67 -12.13 -0.57
C THR A 354 6.04 -11.76 -1.90
N ILE A 355 6.71 -10.90 -2.67
CA ILE A 355 6.26 -10.44 -3.98
C ILE A 355 6.81 -11.33 -5.08
N ALA A 356 5.93 -11.74 -5.99
CA ALA A 356 6.29 -12.42 -7.23
C ALA A 356 5.82 -11.51 -8.39
N PRO A 357 6.67 -10.61 -8.92
CA PRO A 357 6.22 -9.50 -9.77
C PRO A 357 5.49 -9.93 -11.04
N GLN A 358 5.59 -11.20 -11.45
CA GLN A 358 4.90 -11.76 -12.61
C GLN A 358 3.45 -12.16 -12.31
N THR A 359 3.09 -12.41 -11.04
CA THR A 359 1.79 -13.00 -10.66
C THR A 359 1.15 -12.39 -9.41
N ARG A 360 1.93 -11.83 -8.48
CA ARG A 360 1.46 -11.33 -7.19
C ARG A 360 2.19 -10.06 -6.74
N ILE A 361 1.44 -8.99 -6.54
CA ILE A 361 1.92 -7.66 -6.13
C ILE A 361 0.99 -7.05 -5.08
N PHE A 362 1.48 -6.13 -4.25
CA PHE A 362 0.72 -5.62 -3.12
C PHE A 362 0.77 -4.10 -2.99
N PHE A 363 -0.24 -3.56 -2.34
CA PHE A 363 -0.13 -2.25 -1.67
C PHE A 363 0.78 -2.35 -0.46
N GLY A 364 1.40 -1.22 -0.10
CA GLY A 364 1.95 -1.04 1.23
C GLY A 364 0.85 -1.06 2.27
N GLY A 365 1.15 -1.60 3.45
CA GLY A 365 0.25 -1.61 4.59
C GLY A 365 0.14 -0.24 5.23
N GLY A 366 -1.01 0.04 5.84
CA GLY A 366 -1.18 1.24 6.65
C GLY A 366 -0.40 1.16 7.95
N GLY A 367 0.05 2.31 8.46
CA GLY A 367 0.55 2.40 9.83
C GLY A 367 -0.57 2.24 10.85
N GLY A 368 -0.26 1.63 12.00
CA GLY A 368 -1.19 1.54 13.13
C GLY A 368 -1.32 2.90 13.83
N ALA A 369 -2.46 3.12 14.47
CA ALA A 369 -2.69 4.30 15.28
C ALA A 369 -1.86 4.24 16.57
N GLY A 370 -1.55 5.41 17.14
CA GLY A 370 -1.12 5.52 18.53
C GLY A 370 -2.34 5.57 19.44
N ASP A 371 -2.21 5.10 20.67
CA ASP A 371 -3.28 5.11 21.66
C ASP A 371 -3.52 6.53 22.20
N SER A 372 -4.78 6.87 22.49
CA SER A 372 -5.12 8.26 22.80
C SER A 372 -6.38 8.45 23.63
N ASN A 373 -6.43 9.54 24.40
CA ASN A 373 -7.55 9.91 25.26
C ASN A 373 -7.72 11.43 25.44
N ASN A 374 -6.92 12.26 24.75
CA ASN A 374 -6.91 13.71 24.92
C ASN A 374 -7.11 14.51 23.63
N GLY A 375 -7.45 13.86 22.52
CA GLY A 375 -7.71 14.50 21.23
C GLY A 375 -6.48 15.09 20.54
N SER A 376 -5.28 14.65 20.92
CA SER A 376 -3.99 15.09 20.38
C SER A 376 -3.43 14.12 19.31
N ASN A 377 -4.06 12.96 19.11
CA ASN A 377 -3.66 11.97 18.11
C ASN A 377 -4.17 12.31 16.69
N ALA A 378 -3.43 11.86 15.68
CA ALA A 378 -3.83 11.92 14.27
C ALA A 378 -3.61 10.55 13.61
N PRO A 379 -4.33 10.25 12.49
CA PRO A 379 -4.19 8.98 11.81
C PRO A 379 -2.75 8.69 11.38
N GLY A 380 -2.42 7.39 11.31
CA GLY A 380 -1.14 6.93 10.77
C GLY A 380 -0.95 7.23 9.28
N GLY A 381 0.18 6.81 8.75
CA GLY A 381 0.46 6.92 7.32
C GLY A 381 -0.27 5.85 6.51
N SER A 382 -0.95 6.24 5.42
CA SER A 382 -1.42 5.28 4.41
C SER A 382 -0.24 4.61 3.69
N GLY A 383 -0.35 3.34 3.34
CA GLY A 383 0.66 2.67 2.53
C GLY A 383 0.76 3.22 1.10
N GLY A 384 1.84 2.89 0.40
CA GLY A 384 1.99 3.19 -1.03
C GLY A 384 1.13 2.26 -1.89
N GLY A 385 0.63 2.77 -3.02
CA GLY A 385 -0.16 1.98 -3.97
C GLY A 385 0.70 1.14 -4.92
N ILE A 386 0.18 0.88 -6.11
CA ILE A 386 0.89 0.19 -7.18
C ILE A 386 1.07 1.13 -8.37
N VAL A 387 2.26 1.17 -8.94
CA VAL A 387 2.51 1.70 -10.29
C VAL A 387 2.95 0.56 -11.19
N TYR A 388 2.23 0.33 -12.28
CA TYR A 388 2.48 -0.72 -13.25
C TYR A 388 2.56 -0.13 -14.66
N ILE A 389 3.71 -0.23 -15.31
CA ILE A 389 3.94 0.33 -16.65
C ILE A 389 4.42 -0.75 -17.60
N ILE A 390 3.79 -0.84 -18.77
CA ILE A 390 4.22 -1.69 -19.88
C ILE A 390 4.48 -0.80 -21.08
N ALA A 391 5.74 -0.70 -21.50
CA ALA A 391 6.15 0.02 -22.70
C ALA A 391 7.54 -0.45 -23.15
N PRO A 392 7.89 -0.39 -24.45
CA PRO A 392 9.24 -0.76 -24.89
C PRO A 392 10.33 0.10 -24.21
N ASN A 393 10.09 1.41 -24.10
CA ASN A 393 11.03 2.37 -23.52
C ASN A 393 10.32 3.33 -22.56
N ILE A 394 10.96 3.60 -21.43
CA ILE A 394 10.56 4.59 -20.44
C ILE A 394 11.68 5.62 -20.35
N ALA A 395 11.45 6.80 -20.90
CA ALA A 395 12.42 7.88 -21.05
C ALA A 395 12.10 9.08 -20.15
N GLY A 396 12.95 10.12 -20.19
CA GLY A 396 12.77 11.36 -19.42
C GLY A 396 13.63 11.42 -18.16
N SER A 397 13.45 12.46 -17.37
CA SER A 397 14.25 12.74 -16.15
C SER A 397 13.39 13.01 -14.91
N GLY A 398 12.11 12.64 -14.96
CA GLY A 398 11.17 12.76 -13.86
C GLY A 398 11.30 11.62 -12.85
N SER A 399 10.19 11.32 -12.16
CA SER A 399 10.18 10.25 -11.15
C SER A 399 8.93 9.39 -11.19
N ILE A 400 9.09 8.13 -10.78
CA ILE A 400 8.02 7.14 -10.64
C ILE A 400 7.99 6.70 -9.18
N ARG A 401 6.89 6.98 -8.47
CA ARG A 401 6.87 6.88 -7.00
C ARG A 401 5.71 6.05 -6.47
N SER A 402 5.97 5.21 -5.48
CA SER A 402 4.94 4.57 -4.66
C SER A 402 5.39 4.54 -3.21
N GLN A 403 5.61 5.72 -2.61
CA GLN A 403 6.05 5.81 -1.23
C GLN A 403 4.89 5.59 -0.24
N GLY A 404 5.20 5.15 0.97
CA GLY A 404 4.27 5.19 2.09
C GLY A 404 4.10 6.63 2.60
N GLY A 405 2.91 6.94 3.10
CA GLY A 405 2.62 8.23 3.72
C GLY A 405 3.31 8.36 5.07
N ALA A 406 3.85 9.54 5.35
CA ALA A 406 4.24 9.88 6.71
C ALA A 406 2.99 9.95 7.60
N ALA A 407 3.10 9.48 8.84
CA ALA A 407 2.12 9.79 9.86
C ALA A 407 2.15 11.27 10.19
N ILE A 408 1.00 11.81 10.58
CA ILE A 408 0.90 13.18 11.01
C ILE A 408 1.54 13.29 12.41
N ASN A 409 2.37 14.32 12.59
CA ASN A 409 2.89 14.65 13.91
C ASN A 409 1.73 15.00 14.84
N GLN A 410 1.87 14.71 16.12
CA GLN A 410 0.85 14.99 17.12
C GLN A 410 0.34 16.44 17.04
N ILE A 411 -0.97 16.61 17.21
CA ILE A 411 -1.65 17.89 17.11
C ILE A 411 -1.90 18.41 18.54
N ALA A 412 -1.71 19.71 18.76
CA ALA A 412 -2.06 20.30 20.05
C ALA A 412 -3.58 20.21 20.28
N ASN A 413 -4.00 19.70 21.44
CA ASN A 413 -5.39 19.68 21.86
C ASN A 413 -5.91 21.09 22.20
N ASN A 414 -7.18 21.18 22.60
CA ASN A 414 -7.84 22.45 22.93
C ASN A 414 -7.18 23.24 24.09
N ASN A 415 -6.36 22.57 24.91
CA ASN A 415 -5.60 23.18 26.00
C ASN A 415 -4.15 23.51 25.59
N GLY A 416 -3.77 23.27 24.33
CA GLY A 416 -2.43 23.47 23.81
C GLY A 416 -1.44 22.34 24.15
N SER A 417 -1.90 21.27 24.81
CA SER A 417 -1.07 20.10 25.14
C SER A 417 -1.06 19.11 24.00
N ALA A 418 0.03 18.39 23.84
CA ALA A 418 0.16 17.33 22.84
C ALA A 418 0.50 16.05 23.62
N ASN A 419 -0.51 15.38 24.20
CA ASN A 419 -0.31 14.32 25.21
C ASN A 419 -0.93 12.94 24.89
N ASP A 420 -1.10 12.63 23.60
CA ASP A 420 -1.46 11.28 23.09
C ASP A 420 -0.36 10.66 22.20
N ALA A 421 -0.19 9.35 22.18
CA ALA A 421 0.90 8.78 21.38
C ALA A 421 0.70 8.97 19.86
N PRO A 422 1.74 9.32 19.08
CA PRO A 422 1.66 9.38 17.63
C PRO A 422 1.50 8.01 16.94
N ALA A 423 0.99 8.05 15.71
CA ALA A 423 0.77 6.88 14.86
C ALA A 423 1.99 6.52 13.99
N GLY A 424 2.02 5.29 13.49
CA GLY A 424 3.09 4.77 12.64
C GLY A 424 2.99 5.19 11.17
N GLY A 425 4.13 5.22 10.46
CA GLY A 425 4.20 5.53 9.04
C GLY A 425 3.70 4.39 8.13
N GLY A 426 3.23 4.71 6.93
CA GLY A 426 2.75 3.72 5.97
C GLY A 426 3.89 2.96 5.28
N GLY A 427 3.68 1.70 4.92
CA GLY A 427 4.65 0.92 4.14
C GLY A 427 4.80 1.44 2.71
N GLY A 428 5.99 1.35 2.13
CA GLY A 428 6.20 1.64 0.71
C GLY A 428 5.37 0.72 -0.19
N GLY A 429 4.94 1.21 -1.36
CA GLY A 429 4.15 0.47 -2.32
C GLY A 429 4.99 -0.35 -3.31
N THR A 430 4.39 -0.70 -4.44
CA THR A 430 5.02 -1.52 -5.48
C THR A 430 5.16 -0.76 -6.80
N VAL A 431 6.33 -0.83 -7.44
CA VAL A 431 6.58 -0.30 -8.79
C VAL A 431 7.03 -1.43 -9.70
N ILE A 432 6.27 -1.72 -10.76
CA ILE A 432 6.59 -2.72 -11.78
C ILE A 432 6.70 -2.02 -13.14
N ILE A 433 7.85 -2.14 -13.80
CA ILE A 433 8.06 -1.58 -15.14
C ILE A 433 8.56 -2.66 -16.08
N LYS A 434 7.74 -2.97 -17.09
CA LYS A 434 8.10 -3.84 -18.20
C LYS A 434 8.54 -2.98 -19.37
N GLY A 435 9.86 -2.84 -19.52
CA GLY A 435 10.49 -1.99 -20.54
C GLY A 435 11.93 -1.63 -20.18
N THR A 436 12.60 -0.89 -21.07
CA THR A 436 13.91 -0.30 -20.80
C THR A 436 13.73 1.06 -20.13
N VAL A 437 14.19 1.18 -18.88
CA VAL A 437 14.07 2.40 -18.08
C VAL A 437 15.33 3.25 -18.18
N ALA A 438 15.17 4.53 -18.54
CA ALA A 438 16.28 5.49 -18.62
C ALA A 438 16.92 5.73 -17.24
N ASN A 439 18.25 5.79 -17.21
CA ASN A 439 19.02 6.00 -15.97
C ASN A 439 18.79 7.37 -15.33
N SER A 440 18.28 8.34 -16.10
CA SER A 440 17.91 9.68 -15.64
C SER A 440 16.63 9.72 -14.80
N LEU A 441 15.89 8.62 -14.69
CA LEU A 441 14.69 8.52 -13.87
C LEU A 441 15.02 8.11 -12.44
N LEU A 442 14.26 8.65 -11.49
CA LEU A 442 14.21 8.15 -10.11
C LEU A 442 13.01 7.21 -9.94
N LEU A 443 13.25 6.00 -9.43
CA LEU A 443 12.21 5.09 -8.96
C LEU A 443 12.22 5.06 -7.43
N ASP A 444 11.08 5.27 -6.80
CA ASP A 444 11.01 5.46 -5.35
C ASP A 444 9.82 4.73 -4.74
N ALA A 445 10.08 3.88 -3.75
CA ALA A 445 9.07 3.18 -2.96
C ALA A 445 9.49 3.12 -1.49
N VAL A 446 9.94 4.24 -0.94
CA VAL A 446 10.33 4.38 0.48
C VAL A 446 9.12 4.26 1.42
N GLY A 447 9.36 3.73 2.63
CA GLY A 447 8.37 3.74 3.71
C GLY A 447 8.19 5.13 4.35
N GLY A 448 6.99 5.42 4.85
CA GLY A 448 6.66 6.70 5.46
C GLY A 448 7.28 6.88 6.84
N LYS A 449 7.53 8.14 7.24
CA LYS A 449 8.00 8.48 8.59
C LYS A 449 6.90 8.22 9.64
N GLY A 450 7.25 7.72 10.81
CA GLY A 450 6.37 7.71 11.99
C GLY A 450 6.13 9.13 12.55
N GLY A 451 5.03 9.31 13.27
CA GLY A 451 4.64 10.63 13.79
C GLY A 451 5.51 11.04 14.99
N ASP A 452 5.89 12.31 15.03
CA ASP A 452 6.59 12.89 16.17
C ASP A 452 5.60 13.24 17.29
N GLN A 453 6.01 13.05 18.54
CA GLN A 453 5.29 13.56 19.71
C GLN A 453 5.70 15.03 19.93
N GLY A 454 4.70 15.88 20.13
CA GLY A 454 4.83 17.31 20.34
C GLY A 454 5.56 17.66 21.64
N PRO A 455 5.91 18.94 21.82
CA PRO A 455 6.68 19.37 22.99
C PRO A 455 5.83 19.30 24.26
N LEU A 456 6.35 18.60 25.26
CA LEU A 456 5.76 18.47 26.60
C LEU A 456 6.78 18.75 27.70
N GLY A 457 6.26 18.96 28.92
CA GLY A 457 7.04 19.14 30.14
C GLY A 457 7.59 17.79 30.66
N THR A 458 7.10 17.37 31.83
CA THR A 458 7.53 16.10 32.43
C THR A 458 6.91 14.87 31.76
N GLU A 459 5.75 15.04 31.14
CA GLU A 459 5.01 14.03 30.39
C GLU A 459 5.73 13.62 29.09
N SER A 460 5.70 12.33 28.78
CA SER A 460 6.35 11.76 27.60
C SER A 460 5.63 10.52 27.07
N GLU A 461 5.24 10.53 25.80
CA GLU A 461 4.74 9.36 25.07
C GLU A 461 5.75 8.86 24.04
N GLY A 462 5.60 7.61 23.64
CA GLY A 462 6.37 6.99 22.58
C GLY A 462 5.93 7.44 21.17
N PRO A 463 6.86 7.87 20.30
CA PRO A 463 6.59 8.23 18.91
C PRO A 463 6.10 7.06 18.04
N GLY A 464 5.68 7.37 16.82
CA GLY A 464 5.28 6.37 15.84
C GLY A 464 6.46 5.61 15.23
N GLY A 465 6.28 4.33 14.91
CA GLY A 465 7.25 3.53 14.16
C GLY A 465 7.31 3.91 12.67
N GLY A 466 8.49 3.79 12.06
CA GLY A 466 8.67 4.07 10.63
C GLY A 466 8.08 2.97 9.73
N GLY A 467 7.56 3.31 8.56
CA GLY A 467 7.05 2.33 7.59
C GLY A 467 8.17 1.53 6.92
N GLY A 468 7.94 0.26 6.60
CA GLY A 468 8.88 -0.58 5.85
C GLY A 468 9.01 -0.16 4.39
N GLY A 469 10.15 -0.45 3.77
CA GLY A 469 10.39 -0.18 2.35
C GLY A 469 9.44 -0.97 1.42
N GLY A 470 9.26 -0.43 0.22
CA GLY A 470 8.44 -1.00 -0.85
C GLY A 470 9.18 -2.02 -1.72
N PHE A 471 8.71 -2.18 -2.95
CA PHE A 471 9.29 -3.09 -3.92
C PHE A 471 9.33 -2.47 -5.31
N ILE A 472 10.48 -2.62 -6.00
CA ILE A 472 10.67 -2.13 -7.36
C ILE A 472 11.21 -3.29 -8.22
N ALA A 473 10.55 -3.57 -9.35
CA ALA A 473 11.05 -4.49 -10.36
C ALA A 473 10.97 -3.87 -11.76
N ILE A 474 12.08 -3.94 -12.47
CA ILE A 474 12.20 -3.48 -13.86
C ILE A 474 12.77 -4.59 -14.74
N THR A 475 12.36 -4.63 -16.01
CA THR A 475 12.91 -5.58 -16.97
C THR A 475 14.32 -5.20 -17.42
N ALA A 476 14.59 -3.92 -17.70
CA ALA A 476 15.89 -3.44 -18.17
C ALA A 476 16.15 -1.97 -17.77
N GLY A 477 17.42 -1.58 -17.77
CA GLY A 477 17.89 -0.25 -17.34
C GLY A 477 18.61 -0.27 -15.98
N ALA A 478 19.16 0.87 -15.59
CA ALA A 478 19.80 1.09 -14.29
C ALA A 478 19.47 2.49 -13.70
N PRO A 479 18.18 2.86 -13.57
CA PRO A 479 17.78 4.06 -12.86
C PRO A 479 18.17 3.99 -11.37
N THR A 480 18.26 5.15 -10.74
CA THR A 480 18.35 5.21 -9.27
C THR A 480 17.07 4.66 -8.67
N GLN A 481 17.21 3.73 -7.72
CA GLN A 481 16.10 3.08 -7.03
C GLN A 481 16.23 3.32 -5.53
N ASN A 482 15.15 3.82 -4.92
CA ASN A 482 15.08 4.05 -3.48
C ASN A 482 13.97 3.21 -2.86
N ILE A 483 14.33 2.31 -1.95
CA ILE A 483 13.44 1.38 -1.24
C ILE A 483 13.81 1.30 0.24
N ALA A 484 14.29 2.41 0.80
CA ALA A 484 14.58 2.54 2.21
C ALA A 484 13.31 2.41 3.07
N GLY A 485 13.48 1.98 4.31
CA GLY A 485 12.45 2.12 5.33
C GLY A 485 12.33 3.59 5.76
N GLY A 486 11.15 3.97 6.23
CA GLY A 486 10.90 5.25 6.85
C GLY A 486 11.55 5.34 8.22
N GLN A 487 11.89 6.58 8.62
CA GLN A 487 12.38 6.84 9.96
C GLN A 487 11.24 6.73 10.98
N SER A 488 11.54 6.38 12.23
CA SER A 488 10.61 6.58 13.34
C SER A 488 10.31 8.07 13.53
N GLY A 489 9.24 8.34 14.27
CA GLY A 489 9.07 9.63 14.90
C GLY A 489 10.06 9.84 16.03
N MET A 490 10.03 11.03 16.61
CA MET A 490 10.78 11.41 17.80
C MET A 490 9.89 12.10 18.84
N THR A 491 10.26 12.00 20.12
CA THR A 491 9.65 12.77 21.21
C THR A 491 10.32 14.13 21.30
N LEU A 492 9.49 15.17 21.49
CA LEU A 492 9.95 16.52 21.79
C LEU A 492 9.74 16.88 23.26
N SER A 493 9.43 15.89 24.12
CA SER A 493 9.35 16.07 25.57
C SER A 493 10.69 16.47 26.17
N SER A 494 10.67 17.45 27.06
CA SER A 494 11.87 17.88 27.79
C SER A 494 12.43 16.82 28.74
N SER A 495 11.65 15.78 29.07
CA SER A 495 12.06 14.64 29.89
C SER A 495 12.89 13.58 29.18
N LEU A 496 12.99 13.63 27.84
CA LEU A 496 13.62 12.56 27.05
C LEU A 496 14.58 13.09 25.98
N THR A 497 15.17 14.26 26.21
CA THR A 497 16.13 14.87 25.27
C THR A 497 17.35 13.97 25.01
N GLU A 498 17.67 13.10 25.96
CA GLU A 498 18.75 12.13 25.87
C GLU A 498 18.39 10.85 25.10
N PHE A 499 17.12 10.57 24.80
CA PHE A 499 16.65 9.39 24.07
C PHE A 499 15.34 9.67 23.31
N VAL A 500 15.48 10.42 22.21
CA VAL A 500 14.35 10.98 21.47
C VAL A 500 13.52 9.95 20.71
N GLU A 501 14.04 8.75 20.49
CA GLU A 501 13.28 7.66 19.89
C GLU A 501 12.21 7.15 20.86
N ASN A 502 12.43 7.25 22.17
CA ASN A 502 11.55 6.74 23.23
C ASN A 502 10.92 5.37 22.88
N GLY A 503 11.75 4.44 22.41
CA GLY A 503 11.35 3.09 22.06
C GLY A 503 10.84 2.87 20.62
N ALA A 504 10.62 3.93 19.84
CA ALA A 504 10.20 3.82 18.44
C ALA A 504 11.39 3.43 17.55
N THR A 505 11.13 2.69 16.48
CA THR A 505 12.19 2.20 15.59
C THR A 505 11.90 2.47 14.11
N ASN A 506 12.96 2.49 13.32
CA ASN A 506 12.88 2.67 11.88
C ASN A 506 12.28 1.44 11.20
N GLY A 507 11.64 1.65 10.05
CA GLY A 507 11.24 0.56 9.17
C GLY A 507 12.45 -0.13 8.55
N GLY A 508 12.32 -1.43 8.27
CA GLY A 508 13.29 -2.19 7.50
C GLY A 508 13.32 -1.72 6.04
N GLY A 509 14.50 -1.26 5.60
CA GLY A 509 14.80 -0.98 4.19
C GLY A 509 15.68 -2.05 3.57
N TRP A 510 15.79 -2.05 2.24
CA TRP A 510 16.74 -2.90 1.55
C TRP A 510 18.09 -2.21 1.46
N THR A 511 19.14 -2.84 1.95
CA THR A 511 20.52 -2.41 1.73
C THR A 511 21.04 -3.11 0.47
N ASN A 512 21.12 -2.37 -0.64
CA ASN A 512 21.74 -2.74 -1.93
C ASN A 512 20.92 -3.63 -2.87
N ASN A 513 20.55 -3.06 -4.03
CA ASN A 513 20.51 -3.63 -5.40
C ASN A 513 19.96 -5.04 -5.68
N ASN A 514 19.30 -5.72 -4.74
CA ASN A 514 18.57 -6.97 -4.99
C ASN A 514 17.17 -6.72 -5.54
N CYS A 515 17.02 -5.70 -6.39
CA CYS A 515 15.88 -5.59 -7.27
C CYS A 515 15.96 -6.73 -8.28
N SER A 516 15.04 -7.69 -8.18
CA SER A 516 14.96 -8.81 -9.10
C SER A 516 14.85 -8.32 -10.55
N LYS A 517 15.95 -8.35 -11.29
CA LYS A 517 16.01 -8.26 -12.76
C LYS A 517 15.46 -9.55 -13.37
N TYR A 518 14.21 -9.89 -13.08
CA TYR A 518 13.64 -11.18 -13.53
C TYR A 518 12.20 -11.08 -13.96
N ILE A 519 11.78 -10.02 -14.65
CA ILE A 519 10.56 -10.11 -15.46
C ILE A 519 10.93 -10.67 -16.83
N HIS A 520 11.26 -11.97 -16.88
CA HIS A 520 11.44 -12.66 -18.16
C HIS A 520 10.09 -13.24 -18.63
N LYS A 521 9.69 -12.77 -19.82
CA LYS A 521 8.66 -13.31 -20.72
C LYS A 521 7.23 -13.38 -20.17
N LEU A 522 6.45 -12.34 -20.47
CA LEU A 522 5.09 -12.54 -20.94
C LEU A 522 5.14 -12.27 -22.45
N TYR A 523 5.02 -13.34 -23.24
CA TYR A 523 4.59 -13.18 -24.62
C TYR A 523 3.17 -12.59 -24.54
N CYS A 524 2.97 -11.40 -25.11
CA CYS A 524 1.66 -11.09 -25.65
C CYS A 524 1.37 -12.18 -26.68
N PRO A 525 0.25 -12.93 -26.59
CA PRO A 525 -0.32 -13.51 -27.79
C PRO A 525 -0.70 -12.39 -28.78
#